data_AF-A0A445BC16-F1
#
_entry.id   AF-A0A445BC16-F1
#
_cell.length_a   1.000
_cell.length_b   1.000
_cell.length_c   1.000
_cell.angle_alpha   90.00
_cell.angle_beta   90.00
_cell.angle_gamma   90.00
#
_symmetry.space_group_name_H-M   'P 1'
#
loop_
_entity.id
_entity.type
_entity.pdbx_description
1 polymer ?
#
loop_
_entity_poly.entity_id
_entity_poly.type
_entity_poly.pdbx_seq_one_letter_code
_entity_poly.pdbx_strand_id
1 'polypeptide(L)'
;MEALIARLFAGVTTIKASYAELQMAQQPYNNEAIQKADQAVVDELISISELKKRYLKKELNISSPQVTLMLAEVQEQQSLMKTFGITIQKLQSLVDTKDSEISSLKKQLHECTAFNKSLEKKLHSSASLSKFENLHLSALNTTHFIHSLQHTLSSMKSFTKLMIKEMESSNWDLELAAKCIQPDAVFIKQNHQCYAFESFVNMTMFEGFNIPSEPLEKHHNRNLYLENFKRHKSLNTKHYLSAHDPNSSFARFLKSKYLHVVHEKMECSFFGNLNHRKLLKLNNGGVPDSAFFVAFAEMAKRVWCLHCLALSLDEDVRIFQVKKNTRFSEAYMECEAEQVVSTSSEEVTDSDSGELRVGFTVVPGFMIGKSVIQSQVYLSPVS
;
A
#
# COMPACT_ATOMS: atom_id res chain seq x y z
N MET A 1 -52.11 -21.89 -44.67
CA MET A 1 -50.90 -22.39 -43.96
C MET A 1 -50.30 -21.30 -43.09
N GLU A 2 -50.09 -20.10 -43.63
CA GLU A 2 -49.62 -18.91 -42.88
C GLU A 2 -50.38 -18.64 -41.57
N ALA A 3 -51.72 -18.64 -41.60
CA ALA A 3 -52.54 -18.44 -40.39
C ALA A 3 -52.28 -19.45 -39.26
N LEU A 4 -51.90 -20.68 -39.61
CA LEU A 4 -51.57 -21.72 -38.63
C LEU A 4 -50.18 -21.51 -38.04
N ILE A 5 -49.23 -21.12 -38.89
CA ILE A 5 -47.87 -20.80 -38.50
C ILE A 5 -47.87 -19.59 -37.56
N ALA A 6 -48.61 -18.52 -37.91
CA ALA A 6 -48.76 -17.34 -37.07
C ALA A 6 -49.34 -17.70 -35.69
N ARG A 7 -50.40 -18.52 -35.65
CA ARG A 7 -51.00 -18.96 -34.37
C ARG A 7 -50.02 -19.78 -33.53
N LEU A 8 -49.19 -20.62 -34.16
CA LEU A 8 -48.16 -21.37 -33.45
C LEU A 8 -47.10 -20.44 -32.85
N PHE A 9 -46.60 -19.47 -33.63
CA PHE A 9 -45.62 -18.50 -33.13
C PHE A 9 -46.20 -17.64 -32.01
N ALA A 10 -47.44 -17.17 -32.14
CA ALA A 10 -48.14 -16.44 -31.10
C ALA A 10 -48.21 -17.26 -29.79
N GLY A 11 -48.59 -18.53 -29.87
CA GLY A 11 -48.63 -19.43 -28.70
C GLY A 11 -47.25 -19.67 -28.08
N VAL A 12 -46.21 -19.86 -28.88
CA VAL A 12 -44.82 -19.97 -28.38
C VAL A 12 -44.39 -18.68 -27.67
N THR A 13 -44.74 -17.52 -28.21
CA THR A 13 -44.43 -16.22 -27.60
C THR A 13 -45.22 -16.01 -26.30
N THR A 14 -46.49 -16.45 -26.24
CA THR A 14 -47.29 -16.45 -25.01
C THR A 14 -46.67 -17.34 -23.93
N ILE A 15 -46.23 -18.57 -24.27
CA ILE A 15 -45.51 -19.45 -23.33
C ILE A 15 -44.25 -18.77 -22.78
N LYS A 16 -43.46 -18.13 -23.64
CA LYS A 16 -42.26 -17.39 -23.22
C LYS A 16 -42.60 -16.25 -22.25
N ALA A 17 -43.66 -15.50 -22.53
CA ALA A 17 -44.10 -14.41 -21.67
C ALA A 17 -44.57 -14.92 -20.31
N SER A 18 -45.40 -15.96 -20.27
CA SER A 18 -45.87 -16.58 -19.02
C SER A 18 -44.75 -17.22 -18.22
N TYR A 19 -43.75 -17.82 -18.88
CA TYR A 19 -42.56 -18.32 -18.20
C TYR A 19 -41.72 -17.18 -17.59
N ALA A 20 -41.60 -16.03 -18.25
CA ALA A 20 -40.96 -14.85 -17.68
C ALA A 20 -41.75 -14.29 -16.48
N GLU A 21 -43.09 -14.30 -16.52
CA GLU A 21 -43.95 -13.93 -15.38
C GLU A 21 -43.70 -14.87 -14.19
N LEU A 22 -43.56 -16.17 -14.45
CA LEU A 22 -43.24 -17.17 -13.42
C LEU A 22 -41.87 -16.89 -12.77
N GLN A 23 -40.84 -16.58 -13.57
CA GLN A 23 -39.52 -16.23 -13.04
C GLN A 23 -39.55 -14.98 -12.16
N MET A 24 -40.29 -13.95 -12.58
CA MET A 24 -40.45 -12.72 -11.78
C MET A 24 -41.14 -12.97 -10.45
N ALA A 25 -42.14 -13.86 -10.42
CA ALA A 25 -42.88 -14.19 -9.21
C ALA A 25 -42.08 -15.04 -8.21
N GLN A 26 -40.88 -15.50 -8.55
CA GLN A 26 -40.02 -16.24 -7.61
C GLN A 26 -39.25 -15.32 -6.65
N GLN A 27 -38.99 -14.06 -7.03
CA GLN A 27 -38.19 -13.13 -6.25
C GLN A 27 -38.75 -11.70 -6.36
N PRO A 28 -39.50 -11.21 -5.36
CA PRO A 28 -39.91 -11.91 -4.13
C PRO A 28 -40.93 -13.04 -4.41
N TYR A 29 -40.90 -14.09 -3.59
CA TYR A 29 -41.76 -15.27 -3.77
C TYR A 29 -43.25 -14.91 -3.66
N ASN A 30 -44.01 -15.15 -4.73
CA ASN A 30 -45.45 -14.94 -4.80
C ASN A 30 -46.14 -16.19 -5.36
N ASN A 31 -46.74 -16.98 -4.47
CA ASN A 31 -47.39 -18.25 -4.81
C ASN A 31 -48.54 -18.08 -5.81
N GLU A 32 -49.40 -17.08 -5.62
CA GLU A 32 -50.55 -16.84 -6.49
C GLU A 32 -50.13 -16.48 -7.91
N ALA A 33 -49.12 -15.60 -8.05
CA ALA A 33 -48.59 -15.22 -9.35
C ALA A 33 -47.87 -16.40 -10.04
N ILE A 34 -47.15 -17.24 -9.29
CA ILE A 34 -46.53 -18.47 -9.82
C ILE A 34 -47.60 -19.42 -10.36
N GLN A 35 -48.64 -19.71 -9.58
CA GLN A 35 -49.73 -20.61 -10.00
C GLN A 35 -50.44 -20.08 -11.25
N LYS A 36 -50.72 -18.78 -11.30
CA LYS A 36 -51.37 -18.15 -12.45
C LYS A 36 -50.50 -18.23 -13.71
N ALA A 37 -49.20 -17.97 -13.58
CA ALA A 37 -48.26 -18.04 -14.69
C ALA A 37 -48.06 -19.49 -15.18
N ASP A 38 -47.99 -20.45 -14.26
CA ASP A 38 -47.91 -21.88 -14.57
C ASP A 38 -49.16 -22.37 -15.31
N GLN A 39 -50.35 -22.02 -14.80
CA GLN A 39 -51.61 -22.35 -15.46
C GLN A 39 -51.66 -21.78 -16.90
N ALA A 40 -51.22 -20.52 -17.10
CA ALA A 40 -51.18 -19.92 -18.42
C ALA A 40 -50.24 -20.65 -19.39
N VAL A 41 -49.10 -21.18 -18.92
CA VAL A 41 -48.21 -22.03 -19.73
C VAL A 41 -48.91 -23.34 -20.10
N VAL A 42 -49.57 -23.98 -19.14
CA VAL A 42 -50.30 -25.25 -19.36
C VAL A 42 -51.44 -25.05 -20.37
N ASP A 43 -52.23 -24.00 -20.22
CA ASP A 43 -53.36 -23.69 -21.11
C ASP A 43 -52.90 -23.47 -22.56
N GLU A 44 -51.79 -22.75 -22.75
CA GLU A 44 -51.26 -22.50 -24.09
C GLU A 44 -50.63 -23.77 -24.70
N LEU A 45 -49.97 -24.62 -23.90
CA LEU A 45 -49.49 -25.93 -24.34
C LEU A 45 -50.65 -26.85 -24.79
N ILE A 46 -51.78 -26.82 -24.09
CA ILE A 46 -53.00 -27.54 -24.47
C ILE A 46 -53.53 -26.98 -25.80
N SER A 47 -53.64 -25.66 -25.94
CA SER A 47 -54.06 -24.97 -27.18
C SER A 47 -53.19 -25.36 -28.38
N ILE A 48 -51.86 -25.36 -28.23
CA ILE A 48 -50.92 -25.78 -29.29
C ILE A 48 -51.07 -27.29 -29.59
N SER A 49 -51.27 -28.13 -28.56
CA SER A 49 -51.49 -29.56 -28.76
C SER A 49 -52.78 -29.84 -29.54
N GLU A 50 -53.85 -29.09 -29.30
CA GLU A 50 -55.09 -29.19 -30.06
C GLU A 50 -54.89 -28.73 -31.51
N LEU A 51 -54.18 -27.62 -31.71
CA LEU A 51 -53.83 -27.11 -33.04
C LEU A 51 -53.07 -28.17 -33.85
N LYS A 52 -52.10 -28.86 -33.24
CA LYS A 52 -51.38 -29.99 -33.82
C LYS A 52 -52.33 -31.13 -34.21
N LYS A 53 -53.24 -31.53 -33.31
CA LYS A 53 -54.21 -32.62 -33.56
C LYS A 53 -55.12 -32.29 -34.76
N ARG A 54 -55.65 -31.07 -34.83
CA ARG A 54 -56.51 -30.62 -35.94
C ARG A 54 -55.77 -30.57 -37.27
N TYR A 55 -54.51 -30.12 -37.26
CA TYR A 55 -53.64 -30.15 -38.44
C TYR A 55 -53.44 -31.57 -38.97
N LEU A 56 -53.12 -32.53 -38.10
CA LEU A 56 -52.91 -33.94 -38.49
C LEU A 56 -54.18 -34.61 -39.04
N LYS A 57 -55.35 -34.30 -38.46
CA LYS A 57 -56.64 -34.82 -38.92
C LYS A 57 -57.16 -34.16 -40.21
N LYS A 58 -56.48 -33.12 -40.71
CA LYS A 58 -56.95 -32.27 -41.82
C LYS A 58 -58.29 -31.57 -41.56
N GLU A 59 -58.68 -31.43 -40.29
CA GLU A 59 -59.92 -30.79 -39.83
C GLU A 59 -59.67 -29.30 -39.53
N LEU A 60 -59.19 -28.57 -40.53
CA LEU A 60 -58.83 -27.16 -40.40
C LEU A 60 -59.99 -26.27 -40.85
N ASN A 61 -61.04 -26.17 -40.03
CA ASN A 61 -62.14 -25.23 -40.25
C ASN A 61 -61.71 -23.81 -39.85
N ILE A 62 -60.79 -23.23 -40.62
CA ILE A 62 -60.40 -21.82 -40.50
C ILE A 62 -61.40 -21.01 -41.34
N SER A 63 -62.54 -20.67 -40.76
CA SER A 63 -63.61 -19.97 -41.46
C SER A 63 -63.19 -18.58 -41.99
N SER A 64 -62.14 -17.97 -41.40
CA SER A 64 -61.51 -16.74 -41.91
C SER A 64 -60.00 -16.71 -41.61
N PRO A 65 -59.13 -17.01 -42.60
CA PRO A 65 -57.68 -17.01 -42.44
C PRO A 65 -57.10 -15.63 -42.09
N GLN A 66 -57.66 -14.55 -42.65
CA GLN A 66 -57.21 -13.18 -42.40
C GLN A 66 -57.47 -12.73 -40.96
N VAL A 67 -58.65 -13.05 -40.42
CA VAL A 67 -58.98 -12.76 -39.02
C VAL A 67 -58.08 -13.54 -38.07
N THR A 68 -57.76 -14.81 -38.41
CA THR A 68 -56.86 -15.65 -37.61
C THR A 68 -55.43 -15.11 -37.58
N LEU A 69 -54.93 -14.62 -38.72
CA LEU A 69 -53.62 -13.96 -38.81
C LEU A 69 -53.57 -12.71 -37.92
N MET A 70 -54.58 -11.84 -38.03
CA MET A 70 -54.63 -10.60 -37.25
C MET A 70 -54.72 -10.87 -35.75
N LEU A 71 -55.50 -11.86 -35.32
CA LEU A 71 -55.59 -12.25 -33.91
C LEU A 71 -54.28 -12.84 -33.39
N ALA A 72 -53.59 -13.66 -34.19
CA ALA A 72 -52.30 -14.23 -33.82
C ALA A 72 -51.23 -13.13 -33.67
N GLU A 73 -51.21 -12.15 -34.58
CA GLU A 73 -50.30 -11.01 -34.50
C GLU A 73 -50.57 -10.15 -33.26
N VAL A 74 -51.85 -9.86 -32.95
CA VAL A 74 -52.22 -9.15 -31.72
C VAL A 74 -51.78 -9.92 -30.47
N GLN A 75 -52.00 -11.23 -30.42
CA GLN A 75 -51.57 -12.07 -29.29
C GLN A 75 -50.04 -12.06 -29.14
N GLU A 76 -49.30 -12.15 -30.24
CA GLU A 76 -47.84 -12.09 -30.25
C GLU A 76 -47.34 -10.74 -29.74
N GLN A 77 -47.88 -9.63 -30.26
CA GLN A 77 -47.52 -8.28 -29.83
C GLN A 77 -47.81 -8.06 -28.34
N GLN A 78 -48.96 -8.52 -27.84
CA GLN A 78 -49.30 -8.46 -26.42
C GLN A 78 -48.32 -9.26 -25.55
N SER A 79 -47.92 -10.44 -26.02
CA SER A 79 -46.96 -11.30 -25.32
C SER A 79 -45.54 -10.68 -25.30
N LEU A 80 -45.14 -10.03 -26.40
CA LEU A 80 -43.90 -9.26 -26.47
C LEU A 80 -43.93 -8.06 -25.53
N MET A 81 -45.02 -7.29 -25.51
CA MET A 81 -45.18 -6.15 -24.59
C MET A 81 -45.04 -6.59 -23.13
N LYS A 82 -45.63 -7.73 -22.75
CA LYS A 82 -45.45 -8.31 -21.40
C LYS A 82 -44.00 -8.61 -21.10
N THR A 83 -43.30 -9.28 -22.04
CA THR A 83 -41.89 -9.65 -21.89
C THR A 83 -40.98 -8.42 -21.75
N PHE A 84 -41.23 -7.37 -22.55
CA PHE A 84 -40.52 -6.10 -22.40
C PHE A 84 -40.82 -5.41 -21.07
N GLY A 85 -42.08 -5.41 -20.64
CA GLY A 85 -42.48 -4.87 -19.33
C GLY A 85 -41.74 -5.55 -18.17
N ILE A 86 -41.65 -6.88 -18.20
CA ILE A 86 -40.88 -7.68 -17.23
C ILE A 86 -39.39 -7.31 -17.27
N THR A 87 -38.81 -7.20 -18.46
CA THR A 87 -37.39 -6.86 -18.62
C THR A 87 -37.10 -5.46 -18.07
N ILE A 88 -37.98 -4.49 -18.31
CA ILE A 88 -37.88 -3.13 -17.77
C ILE A 88 -37.94 -3.15 -16.25
N GLN A 89 -38.89 -3.87 -15.65
CA GLN A 89 -38.99 -4.01 -14.19
C GLN A 89 -37.72 -4.63 -13.58
N LYS A 90 -37.16 -5.67 -14.23
CA LYS A 90 -35.92 -6.29 -13.79
C LYS A 90 -34.73 -5.33 -13.86
N LEU A 91 -34.58 -4.60 -14.96
CA LEU A 91 -33.53 -3.59 -15.09
C LEU A 91 -33.68 -2.47 -14.07
N GLN A 92 -34.91 -2.00 -13.81
CA GLN A 92 -35.17 -0.98 -12.80
C GLN A 92 -34.75 -1.47 -11.41
N SER A 93 -35.12 -2.69 -11.02
CA SER A 93 -34.71 -3.25 -9.72
C SER A 93 -33.19 -3.38 -9.57
N LEU A 94 -32.48 -3.66 -10.66
CA LEU A 94 -31.02 -3.74 -10.67
C LEU A 94 -30.39 -2.35 -10.54
N VAL A 95 -30.95 -1.33 -11.19
CA VAL A 95 -30.54 0.08 -11.03
C VAL A 95 -30.73 0.50 -9.58
N ASP A 96 -31.90 0.28 -9.00
CA ASP A 96 -32.21 0.68 -7.61
C ASP A 96 -31.26 -0.01 -6.60
N THR A 97 -30.93 -1.29 -6.83
CA THR A 97 -29.96 -2.04 -6.03
C THR A 97 -28.56 -1.44 -6.16
N LYS A 98 -28.12 -1.11 -7.38
CA LYS A 98 -26.81 -0.51 -7.61
C LYS A 98 -26.70 0.91 -7.07
N ASP A 99 -27.76 1.71 -7.14
CA ASP A 99 -27.79 3.05 -6.54
C ASP A 99 -27.71 2.99 -5.01
N SER A 100 -28.34 1.99 -4.40
CA SER A 100 -28.21 1.71 -2.97
C SER A 100 -26.77 1.30 -2.59
N GLU A 101 -26.14 0.45 -3.39
CA GLU A 101 -24.74 0.04 -3.21
C GLU A 101 -23.78 1.23 -3.35
N ILE A 102 -23.95 2.06 -4.38
CA ILE A 102 -23.16 3.29 -4.60
C ILE A 102 -23.33 4.26 -3.42
N SER A 103 -24.55 4.43 -2.93
CA SER A 103 -24.82 5.31 -1.78
C SER A 103 -24.14 4.80 -0.51
N SER A 104 -24.16 3.50 -0.27
CA SER A 104 -23.45 2.84 0.84
C SER A 104 -21.93 3.05 0.72
N LEU A 105 -21.35 2.78 -0.45
CA LEU A 105 -19.92 2.95 -0.69
C LEU A 105 -19.48 4.41 -0.57
N LYS A 106 -20.27 5.37 -1.05
CA LYS A 106 -20.02 6.81 -0.85
C LYS A 106 -20.03 7.18 0.63
N LYS A 107 -20.96 6.63 1.41
CA LYS A 107 -21.00 6.84 2.86
C LYS A 107 -19.75 6.27 3.55
N GLN A 108 -19.36 5.04 3.23
CA GLN A 108 -18.13 4.42 3.75
C GLN A 108 -16.87 5.22 3.38
N LEU A 109 -16.79 5.70 2.13
CA LEU A 109 -15.70 6.57 1.69
C LEU A 109 -15.68 7.87 2.50
N HIS A 110 -16.83 8.50 2.72
CA HIS A 110 -16.92 9.72 3.52
C HIS A 110 -16.50 9.49 4.97
N GLU A 111 -16.94 8.39 5.59
CA GLU A 111 -16.55 7.97 6.93
C GLU A 111 -15.04 7.70 7.02
N CYS A 112 -14.47 6.95 6.08
CA CYS A 112 -13.02 6.72 6.00
C CYS A 112 -12.25 8.02 5.79
N THR A 113 -12.75 8.93 4.96
CA THR A 113 -12.11 10.22 4.71
C THR A 113 -12.18 11.11 5.95
N ALA A 114 -13.30 11.11 6.67
CA ALA A 114 -13.46 11.84 7.93
C ALA A 114 -12.56 11.25 9.03
N PHE A 115 -12.46 9.92 9.10
CA PHE A 115 -11.55 9.21 9.99
C PHE A 115 -10.09 9.52 9.67
N ASN A 116 -9.69 9.48 8.39
CA ASN A 116 -8.36 9.89 7.94
C ASN A 116 -8.08 11.35 8.26
N LYS A 117 -9.01 12.28 8.03
CA LYS A 117 -8.87 13.69 8.45
C LYS A 117 -8.77 13.84 9.96
N SER A 118 -9.46 13.00 10.73
CA SER A 118 -9.36 12.97 12.20
C SER A 118 -8.01 12.42 12.63
N LEU A 119 -7.51 11.38 11.96
CA LEU A 119 -6.16 10.84 12.15
C LEU A 119 -5.10 11.82 11.70
N GLU A 120 -5.29 12.59 10.63
CA GLU A 120 -4.39 13.66 10.19
C GLU A 120 -4.42 14.80 11.20
N LYS A 121 -5.60 15.24 11.67
CA LYS A 121 -5.71 16.26 12.73
C LYS A 121 -5.08 15.77 14.01
N LYS A 122 -5.30 14.51 14.40
CA LYS A 122 -4.61 13.87 15.52
C LYS A 122 -3.14 13.76 15.21
N LEU A 123 -2.69 13.41 14.02
CA LEU A 123 -1.28 13.33 13.65
C LEU A 123 -0.68 14.72 13.61
N HIS A 124 -1.43 15.79 13.35
CA HIS A 124 -0.97 17.18 13.35
C HIS A 124 -1.06 17.81 14.75
N SER A 125 -1.95 17.35 15.62
CA SER A 125 -2.10 17.79 17.01
C SER A 125 -1.28 16.94 18.00
N SER A 126 -1.06 15.67 17.68
CA SER A 126 -0.13 14.73 18.30
C SER A 126 1.22 14.67 17.58
N ALA A 127 1.35 15.26 16.38
CA ALA A 127 2.60 15.87 15.96
C ALA A 127 2.84 17.06 16.87
N SER A 128 3.53 16.80 17.96
CA SER A 128 4.97 17.06 18.11
C SER A 128 5.74 17.74 16.94
N LEU A 129 5.11 18.53 16.08
CA LEU A 129 5.75 19.42 15.11
C LEU A 129 5.63 20.88 15.58
N SER A 130 4.51 21.26 16.22
CA SER A 130 4.36 22.57 16.92
C SER A 130 5.20 22.67 18.19
N LYS A 131 5.54 21.53 18.84
CA LYS A 131 6.48 21.50 19.98
C LYS A 131 7.89 21.97 19.64
N PHE A 132 8.23 22.06 18.36
CA PHE A 132 9.58 22.42 17.90
C PHE A 132 9.67 23.84 17.32
N GLU A 133 8.55 24.49 17.01
CA GLU A 133 8.55 25.85 16.43
C GLU A 133 9.07 26.89 17.44
N ASN A 134 8.86 26.64 18.74
CA ASN A 134 9.36 27.47 19.85
C ASN A 134 10.50 26.81 20.63
N LEU A 135 11.33 25.96 20.00
CA LEU A 135 12.48 25.38 20.70
C LEU A 135 13.56 26.43 20.94
N HIS A 136 13.70 26.84 22.19
CA HIS A 136 14.93 27.44 22.72
C HIS A 136 15.85 26.31 23.20
N LEU A 137 17.17 26.56 23.22
CA LEU A 137 18.16 25.60 23.72
C LEU A 137 17.81 25.06 25.12
N SER A 138 17.17 25.88 25.96
CA SER A 138 16.74 25.53 27.32
C SER A 138 15.59 24.50 27.39
N ALA A 139 14.84 24.32 26.30
CA ALA A 139 13.71 23.38 26.23
C ALA A 139 14.06 22.08 25.48
N LEU A 140 15.25 22.00 24.88
CA LEU A 140 15.70 20.83 24.14
C LEU A 140 15.99 19.69 25.12
N ASN A 141 15.37 18.52 24.91
CA ASN A 141 15.52 17.36 25.78
C ASN A 141 15.58 16.05 24.98
N THR A 142 15.86 14.96 25.66
CA THR A 142 15.99 13.61 25.09
C THR A 142 14.74 13.16 24.32
N THR A 143 13.53 13.59 24.73
CA THR A 143 12.29 13.21 24.03
C THR A 143 12.19 13.84 22.63
N HIS A 144 12.72 15.05 22.45
CA HIS A 144 12.79 15.69 21.15
C HIS A 144 13.71 14.92 20.19
N PHE A 145 14.83 14.41 20.71
CA PHE A 145 15.73 13.55 19.94
C PHE A 145 15.08 12.23 19.57
N ILE A 146 14.45 11.53 20.52
CA ILE A 146 13.75 10.25 20.27
C ILE A 146 12.70 10.42 19.16
N HIS A 147 11.88 11.46 19.24
CA HIS A 147 10.87 11.71 18.21
C HIS A 147 11.49 12.01 16.84
N SER A 148 12.55 12.82 16.79
CA SER A 148 13.28 13.09 15.55
C SER A 148 13.96 11.83 14.99
N LEU A 149 14.46 10.96 15.86
CA LEU A 149 15.07 9.69 15.50
C LEU A 149 14.03 8.75 14.89
N GLN A 150 12.89 8.53 15.54
CA GLN A 150 11.79 7.71 15.03
C GLN A 150 11.33 8.16 13.64
N HIS A 151 11.19 9.47 13.45
CA HIS A 151 10.81 10.03 12.16
C HIS A 151 11.90 9.84 11.09
N THR A 152 13.17 9.94 11.48
CA THR A 152 14.32 9.67 10.59
C THR A 152 14.33 8.21 10.17
N LEU A 153 14.23 7.28 11.12
CA LEU A 153 14.19 5.83 10.86
C LEU A 153 13.01 5.45 9.96
N SER A 154 11.82 6.03 10.17
CA SER A 154 10.66 5.80 9.29
C SER A 154 10.92 6.21 7.84
N SER A 155 11.65 7.31 7.64
CA SER A 155 12.05 7.77 6.30
C SER A 155 13.10 6.87 5.67
N MET A 156 14.04 6.34 6.46
CA MET A 156 15.07 5.42 6.01
C MET A 156 14.46 4.08 5.61
N LYS A 157 13.52 3.56 6.40
CA LYS A 157 12.73 2.36 6.07
C LYS A 157 11.92 2.55 4.79
N SER A 158 11.31 3.73 4.62
CA SER A 158 10.56 4.07 3.39
C SER A 158 11.45 4.13 2.16
N PHE A 159 12.63 4.76 2.26
CA PHE A 159 13.60 4.80 1.16
C PHE A 159 14.16 3.40 0.85
N THR A 160 14.46 2.60 1.87
CA THR A 160 14.94 1.22 1.69
C THR A 160 13.92 0.39 0.91
N LYS A 161 12.63 0.51 1.24
CA LYS A 161 11.55 -0.15 0.48
C LYS A 161 11.49 0.33 -0.97
N LEU A 162 11.67 1.63 -1.22
CA LEU A 162 11.75 2.16 -2.58
C LEU A 162 12.96 1.57 -3.32
N MET A 163 14.12 1.52 -2.69
CA MET A 163 15.34 0.94 -3.26
C MET A 163 15.15 -0.54 -3.63
N ILE A 164 14.55 -1.34 -2.74
CA ILE A 164 14.25 -2.75 -3.04
C ILE A 164 13.31 -2.87 -4.25
N LYS A 165 12.28 -2.02 -4.36
CA LYS A 165 11.37 -2.03 -5.52
C LYS A 165 12.07 -1.71 -6.83
N GLU A 166 13.02 -0.77 -6.83
CA GLU A 166 13.84 -0.49 -8.02
C GLU A 166 14.75 -1.68 -8.36
N MET A 167 15.33 -2.34 -7.35
CA MET A 167 16.10 -3.57 -7.55
C MET A 167 15.26 -4.69 -8.18
N GLU A 168 14.04 -4.92 -7.69
CA GLU A 168 13.09 -5.88 -8.26
C GLU A 168 12.74 -5.52 -9.72
N SER A 169 12.45 -4.25 -9.99
CA SER A 169 12.10 -3.75 -11.33
C SER A 169 13.27 -3.88 -12.32
N SER A 170 14.50 -3.81 -11.82
CA SER A 170 15.72 -4.03 -12.60
C SER A 170 16.18 -5.50 -12.63
N ASN A 171 15.35 -6.45 -12.19
CA ASN A 171 15.65 -7.90 -12.17
C ASN A 171 16.90 -8.28 -11.35
N TRP A 172 17.15 -7.59 -10.23
CA TRP A 172 18.21 -7.98 -9.30
C TRP A 172 17.82 -9.22 -8.50
N ASP A 173 18.79 -10.09 -8.27
CA ASP A 173 18.66 -11.17 -7.31
C ASP A 173 18.80 -10.61 -5.88
N LEU A 174 17.67 -10.44 -5.19
CA LEU A 174 17.63 -9.90 -3.83
C LEU A 174 18.32 -10.81 -2.81
N GLU A 175 18.32 -12.13 -3.03
CA GLU A 175 18.96 -13.07 -2.12
C GLU A 175 20.48 -12.96 -2.21
N LEU A 176 21.02 -12.95 -3.43
CA LEU A 176 22.45 -12.71 -3.64
C LEU A 176 22.88 -11.33 -3.15
N ALA A 177 22.07 -10.30 -3.38
CA ALA A 177 22.36 -8.95 -2.90
C ALA A 177 22.35 -8.89 -1.35
N ALA A 178 21.38 -9.52 -0.69
CA ALA A 178 21.33 -9.60 0.78
C ALA A 178 22.55 -10.36 1.33
N LYS A 179 22.97 -11.46 0.70
CA LYS A 179 24.21 -12.19 1.02
C LYS A 179 25.47 -11.36 0.77
N CYS A 180 25.49 -10.47 -0.22
CA CYS A 180 26.63 -9.56 -0.41
C CYS A 180 26.75 -8.54 0.72
N ILE A 181 25.63 -8.09 1.29
CA ILE A 181 25.61 -7.13 2.40
C ILE A 181 25.94 -7.83 3.72
N GLN A 182 25.31 -8.97 3.98
CA GLN A 182 25.47 -9.77 5.20
C GLN A 182 25.81 -11.22 4.82
N PRO A 183 27.10 -11.52 4.52
CA PRO A 183 27.51 -12.83 3.99
C PRO A 183 27.25 -13.99 4.93
N ASP A 184 27.28 -13.73 6.23
CA ASP A 184 27.15 -14.75 7.27
C ASP A 184 25.75 -14.78 7.91
N ALA A 185 24.79 -14.01 7.39
CA ALA A 185 23.45 -13.95 7.97
C ALA A 185 22.57 -15.09 7.47
N VAL A 186 22.04 -15.88 8.40
CA VAL A 186 21.00 -16.88 8.12
C VAL A 186 19.63 -16.24 8.37
N PHE A 187 18.87 -16.03 7.29
CA PHE A 187 17.52 -15.47 7.38
C PHE A 187 16.51 -16.57 7.71
N ILE A 188 15.70 -16.35 8.74
CA ILE A 188 14.71 -17.32 9.25
C ILE A 188 13.53 -17.42 8.27
N LYS A 189 13.15 -16.29 7.67
CA LYS A 189 12.12 -16.21 6.62
C LYS A 189 12.71 -15.53 5.40
N GLN A 190 12.25 -15.89 4.21
CA GLN A 190 12.73 -15.30 2.96
C GLN A 190 12.55 -13.77 2.91
N ASN A 191 11.42 -13.26 3.43
CA ASN A 191 11.15 -11.82 3.49
C ASN A 191 12.02 -11.05 4.49
N HIS A 192 12.78 -11.73 5.38
CA HIS A 192 13.71 -11.08 6.32
C HIS A 192 14.97 -10.54 5.62
N GLN A 193 15.21 -10.88 4.36
CA GLN A 193 16.27 -10.27 3.54
C GLN A 193 16.16 -8.74 3.51
N CYS A 194 14.95 -8.19 3.67
CA CYS A 194 14.72 -6.74 3.74
C CYS A 194 15.54 -6.07 4.86
N TYR A 195 15.79 -6.76 5.97
CA TYR A 195 16.58 -6.24 7.09
C TYR A 195 18.05 -6.06 6.75
N ALA A 196 18.61 -6.84 5.82
CA ALA A 196 19.98 -6.63 5.35
C ALA A 196 20.11 -5.31 4.60
N PHE A 197 19.15 -5.00 3.71
CA PHE A 197 19.12 -3.71 3.01
C PHE A 197 18.88 -2.54 3.97
N GLU A 198 17.98 -2.72 4.94
CA GLU A 198 17.72 -1.70 5.97
C GLU A 198 18.98 -1.45 6.83
N SER A 199 19.66 -2.51 7.25
CA SER A 199 20.96 -2.44 7.93
C SER A 199 21.99 -1.68 7.10
N PHE A 200 22.14 -2.01 5.81
CA PHE A 200 23.07 -1.32 4.92
C PHE A 200 22.79 0.18 4.83
N VAL A 201 21.54 0.57 4.60
CA VAL A 201 21.14 1.99 4.51
C VAL A 201 21.37 2.68 5.85
N ASN A 202 20.95 2.07 6.96
CA ASN A 202 21.11 2.64 8.30
C ASN A 202 22.59 2.85 8.66
N MET A 203 23.42 1.82 8.53
CA MET A 203 24.84 1.92 8.82
C MET A 203 25.53 2.98 7.95
N THR A 204 25.24 2.99 6.64
CA THR A 204 25.84 3.94 5.71
C THR A 204 25.42 5.39 6.01
N MET A 205 24.14 5.61 6.31
CA MET A 205 23.63 6.96 6.60
C MET A 205 24.11 7.50 7.94
N PHE A 206 24.22 6.65 8.96
CA PHE A 206 24.73 7.01 10.28
C PHE A 206 26.25 6.94 10.42
N GLU A 207 26.98 6.48 9.41
CA GLU A 207 28.43 6.50 9.43
C GLU A 207 28.94 7.94 9.64
N GLY A 208 29.83 8.10 10.63
CA GLY A 208 30.37 9.41 11.01
C GLY A 208 29.45 10.26 11.90
N PHE A 209 28.34 9.72 12.42
CA PHE A 209 27.39 10.48 13.26
C PHE A 209 28.03 11.11 14.51
N ASN A 210 29.06 10.47 15.08
CA ASN A 210 29.79 10.99 16.25
C ASN A 210 30.88 12.02 15.88
N ILE A 211 31.18 12.22 14.59
CA ILE A 211 32.23 13.13 14.12
C ILE A 211 31.58 14.46 13.76
N PRO A 212 31.95 15.58 14.41
CA PRO A 212 31.50 16.90 13.98
C PRO A 212 31.93 17.13 12.53
N SER A 213 31.01 17.58 11.68
CA SER A 213 31.26 17.83 10.25
C SER A 213 32.32 18.91 10.01
N GLU A 214 32.62 19.75 11.02
CA GLU A 214 33.70 20.74 11.04
C GLU A 214 34.39 20.73 12.43
N PRO A 215 35.72 20.89 12.51
CA PRO A 215 36.45 20.98 13.77
C PRO A 215 36.22 22.37 14.39
N LEU A 216 35.05 22.57 14.98
CA LEU A 216 34.70 23.76 15.74
C LEU A 216 34.34 23.34 17.17
N GLU A 217 34.87 24.07 18.14
CA GLU A 217 34.73 23.77 19.57
C GLU A 217 33.25 23.59 19.96
N LYS A 218 32.91 22.40 20.48
CA LYS A 218 31.55 21.92 20.77
C LYS A 218 30.69 22.91 21.59
N HIS A 219 31.30 23.73 22.43
CA HIS A 219 30.57 24.62 23.35
C HIS A 219 30.14 25.96 22.74
N HIS A 220 30.79 26.44 21.67
CA HIS A 220 30.48 27.77 21.09
C HIS A 220 29.42 27.76 19.97
N ASN A 221 28.96 26.59 19.51
CA ASN A 221 28.14 26.49 18.29
C ASN A 221 26.79 25.74 18.43
N ARG A 222 26.31 25.44 19.64
CA ARG A 222 25.00 24.78 19.84
C ARG A 222 23.82 25.54 19.22
N ASN A 223 23.86 26.87 19.28
CA ASN A 223 22.87 27.74 18.63
C ASN A 223 22.89 27.58 17.10
N LEU A 224 24.08 27.53 16.49
CA LEU A 224 24.24 27.33 15.05
C LEU A 224 23.62 25.99 14.59
N TYR A 225 23.87 24.90 15.33
CA TYR A 225 23.28 23.60 15.02
C TYR A 225 21.76 23.58 15.20
N LEU A 226 21.23 24.27 16.21
CA LEU A 226 19.78 24.42 16.39
C LEU A 226 19.15 25.24 15.26
N GLU A 227 19.80 26.31 14.82
CA GLU A 227 19.36 27.11 13.66
C GLU A 227 19.39 26.30 12.37
N ASN A 228 20.46 25.53 12.14
CA ASN A 228 20.56 24.62 10.99
C ASN A 228 19.45 23.57 11.03
N PHE A 229 19.16 22.97 12.20
CA PHE A 229 18.03 22.06 12.37
C PHE A 229 16.69 22.73 12.00
N LYS A 230 16.42 23.95 12.51
CA LYS A 230 15.19 24.69 12.19
C LYS A 230 15.10 25.01 10.69
N ARG A 231 16.20 25.45 10.08
CA ARG A 231 16.29 25.80 8.65
C ARG A 231 16.00 24.60 7.76
N HIS A 232 16.60 23.45 8.04
CA HIS A 232 16.42 22.26 7.20
C HIS A 232 15.08 21.55 7.45
N LYS A 233 14.48 21.73 8.63
CA LYS A 233 13.16 21.20 8.96
C LYS A 233 12.03 21.90 8.19
N SER A 234 12.08 23.22 8.06
CA SER A 234 11.00 24.02 7.46
C SER A 234 10.95 23.97 5.92
N LEU A 235 12.06 23.61 5.27
CA LEU A 235 12.17 23.67 3.82
C LEU A 235 11.70 22.38 3.14
N ASN A 236 10.87 22.54 2.10
CA ASN A 236 10.54 21.47 1.17
C ASN A 236 11.81 21.03 0.45
N THR A 237 12.08 19.72 0.40
CA THR A 237 13.33 19.16 -0.13
C THR A 237 13.60 19.56 -1.57
N LYS A 238 12.59 19.65 -2.44
CA LYS A 238 12.80 20.08 -3.83
C LYS A 238 13.29 21.53 -3.93
N HIS A 239 12.65 22.43 -3.19
CA HIS A 239 13.07 23.84 -3.10
C HIS A 239 14.41 24.01 -2.38
N TYR A 240 14.66 23.16 -1.38
CA TYR A 240 15.90 23.17 -0.63
C TYR A 240 17.09 22.77 -1.50
N LEU A 241 16.92 21.76 -2.35
CA LEU A 241 17.96 21.32 -3.29
C LEU A 241 18.26 22.36 -4.37
N SER A 242 17.24 23.09 -4.86
CA SER A 242 17.42 24.07 -5.94
C SER A 242 17.97 25.43 -5.49
N ALA A 243 17.84 25.78 -4.21
CA ALA A 243 18.22 27.09 -3.66
C ALA A 243 19.56 27.08 -2.91
N HIS A 244 20.25 25.94 -2.81
CA HIS A 244 21.40 25.79 -1.92
C HIS A 244 22.74 26.08 -2.59
N ASP A 245 23.68 26.61 -1.79
CA ASP A 245 25.10 26.60 -2.11
C ASP A 245 25.61 25.14 -2.30
N PRO A 246 26.13 24.79 -3.50
CA PRO A 246 26.71 23.49 -3.78
C PRO A 246 27.85 23.06 -2.85
N ASN A 247 28.52 24.00 -2.18
CA ASN A 247 29.67 23.75 -1.30
C ASN A 247 29.33 23.63 0.19
N SER A 248 28.05 23.79 0.53
CA SER A 248 27.60 23.68 1.92
C SER A 248 27.88 22.32 2.56
N SER A 249 27.90 22.30 3.90
CA SER A 249 28.12 21.08 4.68
C SER A 249 27.03 20.04 4.42
N PHE A 250 25.77 20.46 4.23
CA PHE A 250 24.69 19.55 3.83
C PHE A 250 24.89 19.01 2.41
N ALA A 251 25.23 19.84 1.42
CA ALA A 251 25.43 19.37 0.05
C ALA A 251 26.59 18.35 -0.03
N ARG A 252 27.68 18.59 0.71
CA ARG A 252 28.79 17.65 0.87
C ARG A 252 28.34 16.34 1.51
N PHE A 253 27.54 16.40 2.59
CA PHE A 253 26.96 15.23 3.23
C PHE A 253 26.07 14.44 2.27
N LEU A 254 25.11 15.11 1.62
CA LEU A 254 24.17 14.51 0.67
C LEU A 254 24.90 13.79 -0.47
N LYS A 255 25.88 14.46 -1.10
CA LYS A 255 26.72 13.90 -2.15
C LYS A 255 27.49 12.69 -1.67
N SER A 256 28.17 12.80 -0.53
CA SER A 256 28.94 11.70 0.04
C SER A 256 28.04 10.49 0.31
N LYS A 257 26.92 10.68 1.01
CA LYS A 257 26.00 9.59 1.33
C LYS A 257 25.36 8.96 0.10
N TYR A 258 25.02 9.74 -0.92
CA TYR A 258 24.47 9.17 -2.15
C TYR A 258 25.45 8.22 -2.81
N LEU A 259 26.73 8.59 -2.89
CA LEU A 259 27.77 7.77 -3.51
C LEU A 259 28.08 6.48 -2.74
N HIS A 260 27.86 6.46 -1.42
CA HIS A 260 28.03 5.27 -0.60
C HIS A 260 26.79 4.35 -0.62
N VAL A 261 25.59 4.92 -0.59
CA VAL A 261 24.33 4.14 -0.62
C VAL A 261 24.06 3.59 -2.02
N VAL A 262 24.28 4.39 -3.07
CA VAL A 262 23.94 4.03 -4.45
C VAL A 262 25.21 3.71 -5.24
N HIS A 263 25.52 2.42 -5.33
CA HIS A 263 26.66 1.91 -6.09
C HIS A 263 26.48 2.13 -7.61
N GLU A 264 27.58 2.20 -8.37
CA GLU A 264 27.57 2.39 -9.84
C GLU A 264 26.68 1.39 -10.57
N LYS A 265 26.79 0.13 -10.17
CA LYS A 265 25.96 -0.95 -10.70
C LYS A 265 24.47 -0.74 -10.41
N MET A 266 24.11 -0.26 -9.22
CA MET A 266 22.70 0.02 -8.87
C MET A 266 22.17 1.17 -9.73
N GLU A 267 22.92 2.27 -9.82
CA GLU A 267 22.52 3.45 -10.61
C GLU A 267 22.35 3.12 -12.09
N CYS A 268 23.30 2.40 -12.69
CA CYS A 268 23.18 1.90 -14.06
C CYS A 268 21.97 0.98 -14.24
N SER A 269 21.66 0.14 -13.26
CA SER A 269 20.54 -0.80 -13.36
C SER A 269 19.19 -0.10 -13.25
N PHE A 270 19.07 0.88 -12.35
CA PHE A 270 17.82 1.60 -12.10
C PHE A 270 17.52 2.60 -13.22
N PHE A 271 18.54 3.30 -13.73
CA PHE A 271 18.35 4.44 -14.64
C PHE A 271 18.94 4.25 -16.04
N GLY A 272 19.68 3.16 -16.29
CA GLY A 272 20.36 2.90 -17.55
C GLY A 272 21.60 3.77 -17.80
N ASN A 273 21.99 4.62 -16.83
CA ASN A 273 23.12 5.55 -16.96
C ASN A 273 23.67 5.95 -15.58
N LEU A 274 24.76 6.72 -15.57
CA LEU A 274 25.43 7.25 -14.37
C LEU A 274 25.23 8.77 -14.22
N ASN A 275 24.09 9.30 -14.67
CA ASN A 275 23.89 10.75 -14.70
C ASN A 275 23.74 11.36 -13.31
N HIS A 276 23.13 10.66 -12.35
CA HIS A 276 22.93 11.22 -11.01
C HIS A 276 24.28 11.51 -10.34
N ARG A 277 25.21 10.54 -10.32
CA ARG A 277 26.55 10.75 -9.74
C ARG A 277 27.36 11.78 -10.51
N LYS A 278 27.21 11.86 -11.84
CA LYS A 278 27.92 12.86 -12.66
C LYS A 278 27.44 14.26 -12.29
N LEU A 279 26.12 14.46 -12.18
CA LEU A 279 25.51 15.73 -11.77
C LEU A 279 25.98 16.16 -10.38
N LEU A 280 25.98 15.25 -9.40
CA LEU A 280 26.46 15.53 -8.04
C LEU A 280 27.97 15.82 -7.97
N LYS A 281 28.75 15.32 -8.93
CA LYS A 281 30.19 15.57 -9.02
C LYS A 281 30.53 16.93 -9.65
N LEU A 282 29.61 17.56 -10.38
CA LEU A 282 29.83 18.88 -10.99
C LEU A 282 29.94 19.96 -9.92
N ASN A 283 30.92 20.86 -10.07
CA ASN A 283 31.16 21.98 -9.15
C ASN A 283 30.01 23.00 -9.11
N ASN A 284 29.13 23.00 -10.11
CA ASN A 284 27.98 23.91 -10.19
C ASN A 284 26.74 23.40 -9.43
N GLY A 285 26.82 22.25 -8.75
CA GLY A 285 25.72 21.75 -7.89
C GLY A 285 24.50 21.23 -8.64
N GLY A 286 24.71 20.40 -9.66
CA GLY A 286 23.61 19.75 -10.36
C GLY A 286 22.86 18.76 -9.45
N VAL A 287 21.56 18.97 -9.30
CA VAL A 287 20.67 18.07 -8.54
C VAL A 287 19.95 17.14 -9.52
N PRO A 288 20.05 15.81 -9.35
CA PRO A 288 19.28 14.89 -10.16
C PRO A 288 17.78 15.06 -9.95
N ASP A 289 17.04 15.31 -11.03
CA ASP A 289 15.58 15.40 -10.99
C ASP A 289 14.95 14.02 -11.24
N SER A 290 14.94 13.19 -10.20
CA SER A 290 14.25 11.90 -10.20
C SER A 290 13.51 11.67 -8.89
N ALA A 291 12.39 10.95 -8.94
CA ALA A 291 11.62 10.60 -7.75
C ALA A 291 12.47 9.81 -6.73
N PHE A 292 13.33 8.92 -7.23
CA PHE A 292 14.30 8.19 -6.41
C PHE A 292 15.26 9.11 -5.68
N PHE A 293 15.89 10.05 -6.39
CA PHE A 293 16.82 10.99 -5.77
C PHE A 293 16.13 11.93 -4.79
N VAL A 294 14.91 12.39 -5.09
CA VAL A 294 14.12 13.23 -4.18
C VAL A 294 13.81 12.48 -2.89
N ALA A 295 13.44 11.19 -2.97
CA ALA A 295 13.21 10.35 -1.80
C ALA A 295 14.50 10.13 -0.99
N PHE A 296 15.62 9.88 -1.67
CA PHE A 296 16.95 9.79 -1.04
C PHE A 296 17.31 11.09 -0.31
N ALA A 297 17.12 12.24 -0.96
CA ALA A 297 17.44 13.54 -0.40
C ALA A 297 16.56 13.90 0.81
N GLU A 298 15.28 13.52 0.81
CA GLU A 298 14.41 13.68 1.98
C GLU A 298 14.93 12.86 3.17
N MET A 299 15.30 11.59 2.94
CA MET A 299 15.92 10.74 3.96
C MET A 299 17.22 11.37 4.49
N ALA A 300 18.12 11.77 3.60
CA ALA A 300 19.40 12.38 3.96
C ALA A 300 19.22 13.69 4.74
N LYS A 301 18.26 14.54 4.34
CA LYS A 301 17.89 15.75 5.07
C LYS A 301 17.47 15.43 6.50
N ARG A 302 16.66 14.40 6.71
CA ARG A 302 16.24 14.00 8.07
C ARG A 302 17.40 13.52 8.93
N VAL A 303 18.30 12.71 8.37
CA VAL A 303 19.52 12.26 9.07
C VAL A 303 20.41 13.45 9.43
N TRP A 304 20.57 14.40 8.50
CA TRP A 304 21.31 15.64 8.76
C TRP A 304 20.68 16.48 9.87
N CYS A 305 19.36 16.67 9.83
CA CYS A 305 18.62 17.33 10.91
C CYS A 305 18.84 16.63 12.26
N LEU A 306 18.76 15.30 12.29
CA LEU A 306 18.99 14.53 13.51
C LEU A 306 20.42 14.72 14.06
N HIS A 307 21.42 14.79 13.18
CA HIS A 307 22.80 15.08 13.57
C HIS A 307 22.95 16.52 14.11
N CYS A 308 22.34 17.53 13.47
CA CYS A 308 22.30 18.89 14.00
C CYS A 308 21.61 18.94 15.38
N LEU A 309 20.51 18.18 15.54
CA LEU A 309 19.80 18.10 16.81
C LEU A 309 20.69 17.48 17.91
N ALA A 310 21.37 16.37 17.61
CA ALA A 310 22.33 15.74 18.51
C ALA A 310 23.41 16.72 19.00
N LEU A 311 23.99 17.51 18.09
CA LEU A 311 25.03 18.48 18.40
C LEU A 311 24.52 19.73 19.15
N SER A 312 23.21 19.97 19.15
CA SER A 312 22.60 21.09 19.88
C SER A 312 22.17 20.74 21.31
N LEU A 313 22.07 19.44 21.64
CA LEU A 313 21.77 18.96 22.99
C LEU A 313 22.91 19.30 23.97
N ASP A 314 22.54 19.36 25.26
CA ASP A 314 23.51 19.56 26.34
C ASP A 314 24.27 18.27 26.68
N GLU A 315 23.58 17.14 26.50
CA GLU A 315 24.13 15.81 26.73
C GLU A 315 24.85 15.29 25.47
N ASP A 316 25.98 14.59 25.68
CA ASP A 316 26.69 13.88 24.63
C ASP A 316 25.79 12.76 24.06
N VAL A 317 25.47 12.88 22.77
CA VAL A 317 24.81 11.80 22.00
C VAL A 317 25.88 10.93 21.35
N ARG A 318 25.87 9.63 21.63
CA ARG A 318 26.80 8.65 21.05
C ARG A 318 26.03 7.53 20.38
N ILE A 319 26.38 7.23 19.14
CA ILE A 319 25.85 6.05 18.45
C ILE A 319 26.67 4.79 18.81
N PHE A 320 26.01 3.64 18.96
CA PHE A 320 26.65 2.35 19.15
C PHE A 320 26.03 1.27 18.26
N GLN A 321 26.84 0.26 17.93
CA GLN A 321 26.42 -0.89 17.14
C GLN A 321 26.67 -2.17 17.93
N VAL A 322 25.75 -3.12 17.85
CA VAL A 322 25.89 -4.42 18.50
C VAL A 322 26.73 -5.33 17.61
N LYS A 323 27.73 -6.00 18.19
CA LYS A 323 28.58 -6.92 17.44
C LYS A 323 27.79 -8.18 17.06
N LYS A 324 28.09 -8.73 15.88
CA LYS A 324 27.67 -10.07 15.48
C LYS A 324 28.07 -11.12 16.53
N ASN A 325 27.26 -12.16 16.67
CA ASN A 325 27.39 -13.28 17.61
C ASN A 325 27.27 -12.90 19.10
N THR A 326 26.82 -11.69 19.40
CA THR A 326 26.50 -11.27 20.77
C THR A 326 25.19 -11.92 21.23
N ARG A 327 25.08 -12.25 22.52
CA ARG A 327 23.82 -12.68 23.13
C ARG A 327 22.82 -11.53 23.16
N PHE A 328 21.55 -11.84 22.90
CA PHE A 328 20.48 -10.85 22.97
C PHE A 328 20.31 -10.34 24.40
N SER A 329 20.07 -9.03 24.55
CA SER A 329 19.85 -8.39 25.84
C SER A 329 18.84 -7.26 25.69
N GLU A 330 17.64 -7.47 26.23
CA GLU A 330 16.54 -6.49 26.21
C GLU A 330 16.92 -5.15 26.85
N ALA A 331 17.93 -5.11 27.74
CA ALA A 331 18.36 -3.85 28.35
C ALA A 331 18.85 -2.79 27.34
N TYR A 332 19.38 -3.19 26.18
CA TYR A 332 19.93 -2.27 25.17
C TYR A 332 19.71 -2.73 23.71
N MET A 333 18.94 -3.80 23.51
CA MET A 333 18.60 -4.33 22.19
C MET A 333 17.10 -4.51 22.05
N GLU A 334 16.62 -4.33 20.82
CA GLU A 334 15.24 -4.61 20.39
C GLU A 334 15.30 -5.57 19.19
N CYS A 335 14.43 -6.58 19.13
CA CYS A 335 14.37 -7.50 18.00
C CYS A 335 13.32 -7.04 16.99
N GLU A 336 13.72 -6.69 15.76
CA GLU A 336 12.79 -6.26 14.69
C GLU A 336 11.90 -7.41 14.17
N ALA A 337 12.28 -8.66 14.43
CA ALA A 337 11.50 -9.85 14.08
C ALA A 337 10.77 -10.40 15.32
N GLU A 338 9.82 -9.62 15.86
CA GLU A 338 9.09 -9.90 17.12
C GLU A 338 8.51 -11.33 17.20
N GLN A 339 8.07 -11.92 16.09
CA GLN A 339 7.51 -13.27 16.06
C GLN A 339 8.50 -14.41 16.36
N VAL A 340 9.81 -14.15 16.37
CA VAL A 340 10.84 -15.17 16.61
C VAL A 340 11.15 -15.33 18.10
N VAL A 341 10.96 -14.27 18.90
CA VAL A 341 11.31 -14.29 20.33
C VAL A 341 10.24 -15.01 21.14
N SER A 342 8.96 -14.87 20.76
CA SER A 342 7.83 -15.48 21.48
C SER A 342 7.84 -17.02 21.51
N THR A 343 8.46 -17.67 20.54
CA THR A 343 8.58 -19.15 20.50
C THR A 343 9.72 -19.71 21.35
N SER A 344 10.53 -18.84 21.97
CA SER A 344 11.64 -19.28 22.85
C SER A 344 11.37 -19.08 24.34
N SER A 345 10.34 -18.29 24.68
CA SER A 345 9.96 -17.97 26.07
C SER A 345 8.85 -18.87 26.63
N GLU A 346 8.19 -19.67 25.79
CA GLU A 346 7.20 -20.67 26.22
C GLU A 346 7.68 -22.06 25.81
N GLU A 347 8.01 -22.87 26.83
CA GLU A 347 8.12 -24.32 26.85
C GLU A 347 8.08 -25.06 25.49
N VAL A 348 9.25 -25.36 24.92
CA VAL A 348 9.38 -26.52 24.03
C VAL A 348 10.65 -27.29 24.39
N THR A 349 10.46 -28.34 25.19
CA THR A 349 11.33 -29.50 25.22
C THR A 349 11.25 -30.18 23.85
N ASP A 350 12.04 -29.75 22.88
CA ASP A 350 12.49 -30.65 21.82
C ASP A 350 13.84 -30.20 21.28
N SER A 351 14.74 -31.16 21.18
CA SER A 351 16.16 -31.01 20.93
C SER A 351 16.44 -30.76 19.44
N ASP A 352 16.46 -29.50 18.98
CA ASP A 352 17.32 -29.03 17.86
C ASP A 352 17.30 -27.50 17.57
N SER A 353 16.61 -26.65 18.35
CA SER A 353 16.60 -25.20 18.08
C SER A 353 17.86 -24.51 18.64
N GLY A 354 18.85 -24.29 17.77
CA GLY A 354 20.11 -23.64 18.12
C GLY A 354 19.94 -22.25 18.77
N GLU A 355 20.84 -21.90 19.69
CA GLU A 355 20.86 -20.59 20.40
C GLU A 355 20.76 -19.44 19.37
N LEU A 356 19.74 -18.57 19.50
CA LEU A 356 19.65 -17.38 18.65
C LEU A 356 20.64 -16.33 19.14
N ARG A 357 21.46 -15.82 18.22
CA ARG A 357 22.43 -14.76 18.49
C ARG A 357 22.23 -13.61 17.52
N VAL A 358 22.79 -12.45 17.86
CA VAL A 358 22.77 -11.28 16.99
C VAL A 358 23.50 -11.61 15.69
N GLY A 359 22.79 -11.69 14.57
CA GLY A 359 23.38 -11.84 13.25
C GLY A 359 24.02 -10.52 12.81
N PHE A 360 23.24 -9.44 12.86
CA PHE A 360 23.70 -8.09 12.54
C PHE A 360 22.79 -7.01 13.15
N THR A 361 23.29 -5.78 13.23
CA THR A 361 22.51 -4.61 13.63
C THR A 361 21.70 -4.06 12.45
N VAL A 362 20.38 -3.93 12.62
CA VAL A 362 19.48 -3.29 11.65
C VAL A 362 19.49 -1.78 11.83
N VAL A 363 19.32 -1.32 13.08
CA VAL A 363 19.38 0.10 13.46
C VAL A 363 20.35 0.26 14.63
N PRO A 364 21.30 1.19 14.56
CA PRO A 364 22.24 1.41 15.66
C PRO A 364 21.51 2.00 16.87
N GLY A 365 22.00 1.68 18.06
CA GLY A 365 21.49 2.27 19.30
C GLY A 365 22.13 3.63 19.58
N PHE A 366 21.51 4.39 20.49
CA PHE A 366 22.01 5.71 20.89
C PHE A 366 22.12 5.81 22.40
N MET A 367 23.22 6.39 22.88
CA MET A 367 23.40 6.78 24.28
C MET A 367 23.31 8.30 24.36
N ILE A 368 22.46 8.81 25.24
CA ILE A 368 22.25 10.25 25.47
C ILE A 368 22.44 10.47 26.97
N GLY A 369 23.61 10.99 27.34
CA GLY A 369 24.01 11.07 28.74
C GLY A 369 24.02 9.69 29.40
N LYS A 370 23.03 9.43 30.27
CA LYS A 370 22.83 8.13 30.97
C LYS A 370 21.71 7.28 30.36
N SER A 371 20.96 7.82 29.40
CA SER A 371 19.83 7.14 28.77
C SER A 371 20.31 6.32 27.59
N VAL A 372 19.74 5.12 27.42
CA VAL A 372 20.02 4.23 26.29
C VAL A 372 18.75 4.08 25.46
N ILE A 373 18.89 4.37 24.16
CA ILE A 373 17.92 3.98 23.13
C ILE A 373 18.45 2.68 22.53
N GLN A 374 17.63 1.65 22.59
CA GLN A 374 17.99 0.29 22.18
C GLN A 374 18.40 0.24 20.70
N SER A 375 19.36 -0.63 20.39
CA SER A 375 19.72 -0.96 19.02
C SER A 375 18.79 -2.03 18.49
N GLN A 376 18.24 -1.85 17.29
CA GLN A 376 17.45 -2.89 16.64
C GLN A 376 18.37 -3.90 15.97
N VAL A 377 18.22 -5.16 16.35
CA VAL A 377 19.08 -6.26 15.89
C VAL A 377 18.25 -7.34 15.20
N TYR A 378 18.89 -8.01 14.24
CA TYR A 378 18.35 -9.21 13.63
C TYR A 378 18.98 -10.43 14.32
N LEU A 379 18.14 -11.34 14.80
CA LEU A 379 18.59 -12.58 15.43
C LEU A 379 18.64 -13.72 14.40
N SER A 380 19.75 -14.46 14.40
CA SER A 380 19.97 -15.63 13.56
C SER A 380 20.41 -16.82 14.41
N PRO A 381 20.08 -18.06 13.99
CA PRO A 381 20.67 -19.26 14.60
C PRO A 381 22.20 -19.21 14.54
N VAL A 382 22.88 -19.73 15.56
CA VAL A 382 24.34 -19.96 15.48
C VAL A 382 24.60 -20.93 14.34
N SER A 383 25.39 -20.50 13.36
CA SER A 383 25.89 -21.35 12.27
C SER A 383 27.16 -22.09 12.68
#